data_AF-A0A938ZB34-F1
#
_entry.id   AF-A0A938ZB34-F1
#
_cell.length_a   1.000
_cell.length_b   1.000
_cell.length_c   1.000
_cell.angle_alpha   90.00
_cell.angle_beta   90.00
_cell.angle_gamma   90.00
#
_symmetry.space_group_name_H-M   'P 1'
#
loop_
_entity.id
_entity.type
_entity.pdbx_description
1 polymer ?
#
loop_
_entity_poly.entity_id
_entity_poly.type
_entity_poly.pdbx_seq_one_letter_code
_entity_poly.pdbx_strand_id
1 'polypeptide(L)'
;MKKLIQRIKRLLKRILKRSASNSQQPSPLINSRLETSIPTVSPRWESGLVLVCSQCANEQSGSTASEDLENWLKSRLKFEGLWGEFRVVSTSCLGVCPRMGITVVLVSNGSYGNSPCLIVNPRSDRELLYLYIKQNKD
;
A
#
# COMPACT_ATOMS: atom_id res chain seq x y z
N MET A 1 -39.74 -30.88 -6.38
CA MET A 1 -38.46 -31.52 -6.79
C MET A 1 -37.54 -30.64 -7.66
N LYS A 2 -38.04 -29.82 -8.61
CA LYS A 2 -37.20 -29.00 -9.52
C LYS A 2 -36.27 -27.98 -8.82
N LYS A 3 -36.73 -27.36 -7.73
CA LYS A 3 -35.95 -26.34 -6.96
C LYS A 3 -34.72 -26.92 -6.23
N LEU A 4 -34.80 -28.18 -5.79
CA LEU A 4 -33.70 -28.86 -5.09
C LEU A 4 -32.57 -29.23 -6.07
N ILE A 5 -32.93 -29.76 -7.23
CA ILE A 5 -31.99 -30.09 -8.32
C ILE A 5 -31.25 -28.83 -8.79
N GLN A 6 -31.92 -27.68 -8.84
CA GLN A 6 -31.32 -26.41 -9.25
C GLN A 6 -30.33 -25.85 -8.22
N ARG A 7 -30.58 -26.08 -6.91
CA ARG A 7 -29.63 -25.76 -5.84
C ARG A 7 -28.39 -26.65 -5.88
N ILE A 8 -28.56 -27.95 -6.09
CA ILE A 8 -27.44 -28.90 -6.23
C ILE A 8 -26.56 -28.54 -7.44
N LYS A 9 -27.18 -28.20 -8.58
CA LYS A 9 -26.44 -27.73 -9.77
C LYS A 9 -25.63 -26.46 -9.51
N ARG A 10 -26.17 -25.50 -8.73
CA ARG A 10 -25.43 -24.27 -8.37
C ARG A 10 -24.25 -24.54 -7.43
N LEU A 11 -24.41 -25.47 -6.49
CA LEU A 11 -23.33 -25.89 -5.58
C LEU A 11 -22.20 -26.60 -6.33
N LEU A 12 -22.53 -27.56 -7.20
CA LEU A 12 -21.55 -28.24 -8.04
C LEU A 12 -20.80 -27.26 -8.96
N LYS A 13 -21.49 -26.27 -9.54
CA LYS A 13 -20.86 -25.24 -10.38
C LYS A 13 -19.89 -24.35 -9.61
N ARG A 14 -20.12 -24.12 -8.31
CA ARG A 14 -19.20 -23.38 -7.42
C ARG A 14 -17.98 -24.21 -7.03
N ILE A 15 -18.16 -25.50 -6.78
CA ILE A 15 -17.04 -26.42 -6.45
C ILE A 15 -16.13 -26.58 -7.68
N LEU A 16 -16.70 -26.81 -8.86
CA LEU A 16 -15.94 -26.91 -10.12
C LEU A 16 -15.22 -25.60 -10.50
N LYS A 17 -15.82 -24.43 -10.27
CA LYS A 17 -15.13 -23.14 -10.49
C LYS A 17 -13.96 -22.92 -9.53
N ARG A 18 -14.00 -23.49 -8.32
CA ARG A 18 -12.93 -23.35 -7.32
C ARG A 18 -11.69 -24.18 -7.67
N SER A 19 -11.86 -25.29 -8.40
CA SER A 19 -10.74 -26.12 -8.89
C SER A 19 -10.03 -25.52 -10.11
N ALA A 20 -10.63 -24.58 -10.84
CA ALA A 20 -10.00 -23.95 -12.00
C ALA A 20 -9.03 -22.80 -11.64
N SER A 21 -8.96 -22.39 -10.37
CA SER A 21 -8.05 -21.33 -9.90
C SER A 21 -6.78 -21.87 -9.23
N ASN A 22 -6.61 -23.19 -9.15
CA ASN A 22 -5.42 -23.81 -8.59
C ASN A 22 -4.54 -24.40 -9.70
N SER A 23 -4.23 -23.56 -10.69
CA SER A 23 -3.09 -23.77 -11.57
C SER A 23 -1.85 -23.51 -10.72
N GLN A 24 -1.27 -24.58 -10.21
CA GLN A 24 0.07 -24.58 -9.65
C GLN A 24 1.00 -24.01 -10.72
N GLN A 25 1.55 -22.80 -10.47
CA GLN A 25 2.75 -22.38 -11.18
C GLN A 25 3.82 -23.44 -10.90
N PRO A 26 4.50 -23.99 -11.92
CA PRO A 26 5.69 -24.77 -11.68
C PRO A 26 6.70 -23.85 -10.99
N SER A 27 7.14 -24.26 -9.80
CA SER A 27 8.28 -23.67 -9.13
C SER A 27 9.45 -23.65 -10.12
N PRO A 28 10.17 -22.52 -10.29
CA PRO A 28 11.31 -22.50 -11.17
C PRO A 28 12.34 -23.48 -10.61
N LEU A 29 12.65 -24.51 -11.40
CA LEU A 29 13.81 -25.36 -11.18
C LEU A 29 15.02 -24.43 -11.12
N ILE A 30 15.62 -24.34 -9.92
CA ILE A 30 16.83 -23.57 -9.66
C ILE A 30 17.97 -24.30 -10.38
N ASN A 31 18.07 -24.06 -11.68
CA ASN A 31 19.28 -24.31 -12.43
C ASN A 31 20.21 -23.14 -12.17
N SER A 32 21.35 -23.47 -11.57
CA SER A 32 22.47 -22.59 -11.28
C SER A 32 22.99 -21.93 -12.57
N ARG A 33 22.38 -20.82 -12.97
CA ARG A 33 22.95 -19.87 -13.91
C ARG A 33 23.37 -18.63 -13.17
N LEU A 34 24.63 -18.29 -13.38
CA LEU A 34 25.29 -17.07 -12.98
C LEU A 34 24.63 -15.89 -13.72
N GLU A 35 23.48 -15.43 -13.24
CA GLU A 35 22.87 -14.16 -13.68
C GLU A 35 23.23 -13.11 -12.63
N THR A 36 24.26 -12.30 -12.92
CA THR A 36 24.74 -11.20 -12.09
C THR A 36 23.83 -9.97 -12.14
N SER A 37 22.52 -10.15 -12.34
CA SER A 37 21.55 -9.07 -12.37
C SER A 37 20.38 -9.41 -11.45
N ILE A 38 20.03 -8.46 -10.58
CA ILE A 38 18.83 -8.54 -9.76
C ILE A 38 17.63 -8.44 -10.71
N PRO A 39 16.68 -9.41 -10.71
CA PRO A 39 15.51 -9.33 -11.55
C PRO A 39 14.65 -8.13 -11.13
N THR A 40 14.22 -7.34 -12.11
CA THR A 40 13.35 -6.17 -11.88
C THR A 40 11.90 -6.54 -12.12
N VAL A 41 11.02 -6.13 -11.21
CA VAL A 41 9.57 -6.25 -11.35
C VAL A 41 8.90 -4.91 -11.05
N SER A 42 7.87 -4.56 -11.80
CA SER A 42 7.08 -3.36 -11.51
C SER A 42 6.18 -3.60 -10.31
N PRO A 43 6.06 -2.63 -9.40
CA PRO A 43 5.05 -2.70 -8.35
C PRO A 43 3.63 -2.71 -8.95
N ARG A 44 2.64 -3.14 -8.16
CA ARG A 44 1.21 -3.08 -8.54
C ARG A 44 0.57 -1.70 -8.33
N TRP A 45 1.37 -0.71 -7.96
CA TRP A 45 0.92 0.66 -7.79
C TRP A 45 1.58 1.55 -8.83
N GLU A 46 0.87 2.59 -9.27
CA GLU A 46 1.23 3.31 -10.50
C GLU A 46 1.96 4.64 -10.24
N SER A 47 1.42 5.49 -9.35
CA SER A 47 1.89 6.86 -9.16
C SER A 47 2.98 7.01 -8.11
N GLY A 48 2.87 6.31 -6.97
CA GLY A 48 3.88 6.49 -5.93
C GLY A 48 3.67 5.73 -4.63
N LEU A 49 4.65 5.89 -3.75
CA LEU A 49 4.75 5.29 -2.42
C LEU A 49 4.80 6.38 -1.35
N VAL A 50 3.92 6.27 -0.36
CA VAL A 50 3.86 7.14 0.83
C VAL A 50 4.40 6.36 2.02
N LEU A 51 5.52 6.81 2.55
CA LEU A 51 6.19 6.24 3.73
C LEU A 51 5.78 7.03 4.96
N VAL A 52 5.16 6.40 5.94
CA VAL A 52 4.79 7.02 7.22
C VAL A 52 5.72 6.48 8.29
N CYS A 53 6.43 7.35 9.02
CA CYS A 53 7.29 6.93 10.11
C CYS A 53 6.46 6.46 11.32
N SER A 54 6.60 5.20 11.71
CA SER A 54 5.94 4.62 12.89
C SER A 54 6.58 5.01 14.23
N GLN A 55 7.81 5.50 14.20
CA GLN A 55 8.60 5.79 15.41
C GLN A 55 8.54 7.26 15.84
N CYS A 56 7.87 8.12 15.07
CA CYS A 56 7.61 9.49 15.48
C CYS A 56 6.65 9.49 16.69
N ALA A 57 7.21 9.56 17.89
CA ALA A 57 6.45 9.76 19.10
C ALA A 57 6.05 11.24 19.21
N ASN A 58 4.74 11.50 19.15
CA ASN A 58 4.22 12.84 19.40
C ASN A 58 3.62 12.88 20.81
N GLU A 59 4.23 13.67 21.71
CA GLU A 59 3.77 13.88 23.09
C GLU A 59 2.29 14.31 23.16
N GLN A 60 1.77 14.98 22.13
CA GLN A 60 0.39 15.47 22.08
C GLN A 60 -0.61 14.51 21.42
N SER A 61 -0.14 13.54 20.63
CA SER A 61 -1.04 12.70 19.79
C SER A 61 -1.15 11.24 20.24
N GLY A 62 -0.36 10.82 21.24
CA GLY A 62 -0.35 9.45 21.74
C GLY A 62 0.46 8.49 20.86
N SER A 63 0.71 7.29 21.37
CA SER A 63 1.57 6.28 20.73
C SER A 63 1.04 5.70 19.42
N THR A 64 -0.25 5.91 19.10
CA THR A 64 -0.91 5.36 17.90
C THR A 64 -0.98 6.36 16.75
N ALA A 65 -0.49 7.59 16.92
CA ALA A 65 -0.76 8.67 15.98
C ALA A 65 -0.27 8.39 14.54
N SER A 66 0.86 7.70 14.38
CA SER A 66 1.36 7.27 13.07
C SER A 66 0.49 6.23 12.40
N GLU A 67 0.03 5.23 13.17
CA GLU A 67 -0.86 4.20 12.68
C GLU A 67 -2.23 4.79 12.30
N ASP A 68 -2.74 5.72 13.10
CA ASP A 68 -3.99 6.42 12.82
C ASP A 68 -3.90 7.24 11.53
N LEU A 69 -2.79 7.97 11.31
CA LEU A 69 -2.54 8.71 10.07
C LEU A 69 -2.45 7.78 8.86
N GLU A 70 -1.70 6.68 8.98
CA GLU A 70 -1.56 5.67 7.91
C GLU A 70 -2.92 5.06 7.54
N ASN A 71 -3.69 4.61 8.53
CA ASN A 71 -5.00 3.99 8.32
C ASN A 71 -6.01 4.98 7.75
N TRP A 72 -5.95 6.24 8.19
CA TRP A 72 -6.76 7.32 7.65
C TRP A 72 -6.43 7.56 6.17
N LEU A 73 -5.14 7.68 5.80
CA LEU A 73 -4.71 7.87 4.41
C LEU A 73 -5.16 6.71 3.51
N LYS A 74 -4.96 5.47 3.95
CA LYS A 74 -5.42 4.27 3.23
C LYS A 74 -6.92 4.31 2.98
N SER A 75 -7.69 4.67 4.01
CA SER A 75 -9.16 4.75 3.94
C SER A 75 -9.60 5.86 2.99
N ARG A 76 -8.96 7.04 3.06
CA ARG A 76 -9.26 8.20 2.23
C ARG A 76 -8.97 7.93 0.75
N LEU A 77 -7.80 7.38 0.43
CA LEU A 77 -7.42 6.99 -0.94
C LEU A 77 -8.38 5.95 -1.50
N LYS A 78 -8.77 4.96 -0.70
CA LYS A 78 -9.75 3.94 -1.10
C LYS A 78 -11.13 4.54 -1.37
N PHE A 79 -11.59 5.44 -0.52
CA PHE A 79 -12.86 6.12 -0.70
C PHE A 79 -12.92 6.92 -2.02
N GLU A 80 -11.80 7.55 -2.39
CA GLU A 80 -11.68 8.38 -3.60
C GLU A 80 -11.30 7.58 -4.85
N GLY A 81 -11.25 6.24 -4.78
CA GLY A 81 -10.90 5.39 -5.92
C GLY A 81 -9.42 5.44 -6.33
N LEU A 82 -8.55 6.01 -5.50
CA LEU A 82 -7.10 6.12 -5.73
C LEU A 82 -6.30 4.97 -5.11
N TRP A 83 -6.98 3.92 -4.65
CA TRP A 83 -6.34 2.71 -4.15
C TRP A 83 -5.68 1.94 -5.30
N GLY A 84 -4.35 1.88 -5.31
CA GLY A 84 -3.57 1.33 -6.41
C GLY A 84 -2.81 2.41 -7.19
N GLU A 85 -3.24 3.67 -7.15
CA GLU A 85 -2.42 4.78 -7.66
C GLU A 85 -1.27 5.05 -6.68
N PHE A 86 -1.63 5.17 -5.40
CA PHE A 86 -0.67 5.33 -4.31
C PHE A 86 -0.68 4.13 -3.38
N ARG A 87 0.51 3.73 -2.93
CA ARG A 87 0.69 2.77 -1.85
C ARG A 87 1.08 3.51 -0.59
N VAL A 88 0.40 3.24 0.52
CA VAL A 88 0.77 3.79 1.85
C VAL A 88 1.33 2.68 2.71
N VAL A 89 2.50 2.89 3.31
CA VAL A 89 3.16 1.93 4.21
C VAL A 89 3.77 2.61 5.42
N SER A 90 3.68 1.92 6.55
CA SER A 90 4.51 2.19 7.73
C SER A 90 5.98 1.87 7.47
N THR A 91 6.87 2.67 8.06
CA THR A 91 8.33 2.50 8.05
C THR A 91 8.92 2.73 9.44
N SER A 92 10.14 2.25 9.67
CA SER A 92 10.95 2.66 10.83
C SER A 92 11.36 4.14 10.72
N CYS A 93 12.18 4.63 11.66
CA CYS A 93 12.73 5.98 11.58
C CYS A 93 13.34 6.30 10.21
N LEU A 94 12.96 7.46 9.66
CA LEU A 94 13.43 7.99 8.37
C LEU A 94 14.61 8.97 8.53
N GLY A 95 15.24 9.00 9.71
CA GLY A 95 16.37 9.89 10.03
C GLY A 95 15.98 11.32 10.40
N VAL A 96 14.68 11.64 10.41
CA VAL A 96 14.14 12.95 10.82
C VAL A 96 13.11 12.71 11.93
N CYS A 97 13.43 13.18 13.14
CA CYS A 97 12.59 13.05 14.33
C CYS A 97 12.14 14.45 14.81
N PRO A 98 11.02 14.98 14.31
CA PRO A 98 10.52 16.27 14.73
C PRO A 98 10.02 16.20 16.19
N ARG A 99 10.08 17.33 16.91
CA ARG A 99 9.50 17.44 18.26
C ARG A 99 7.98 17.26 18.25
N MET A 100 7.33 17.69 17.17
CA MET A 100 5.89 17.59 16.97
C MET A 100 5.61 17.12 15.55
N GLY A 101 4.63 16.23 15.41
CA GLY A 101 4.22 15.67 14.11
C GLY A 101 4.95 14.39 13.75
N ILE A 102 4.75 13.97 12.50
CA ILE A 102 5.15 12.68 11.96
C ILE A 102 5.85 12.92 10.63
N THR A 103 7.00 12.28 10.48
CA THR A 103 7.75 12.32 9.22
C THR A 103 7.06 11.43 8.18
N VAL A 104 6.77 12.02 7.02
CA VAL A 104 6.18 11.35 5.86
C VAL A 104 7.03 11.63 4.64
N VAL A 105 7.36 10.60 3.86
CA VAL A 105 8.08 10.76 2.59
C VAL A 105 7.18 10.30 1.44
N LEU A 106 7.09 11.11 0.39
CA LEU A 106 6.42 10.73 -0.85
C LEU A 106 7.45 10.41 -1.92
N VAL A 107 7.41 9.18 -2.43
CA VAL A 107 8.23 8.72 -3.55
C VAL A 107 7.33 8.60 -4.77
N SER A 108 7.36 9.59 -5.65
CA SER A 108 6.69 9.52 -6.94
C SER A 108 7.47 8.65 -7.93
N ASN A 109 6.75 8.00 -8.83
CA ASN A 109 7.36 7.13 -9.82
C ASN A 109 8.26 7.96 -10.75
N GLY A 110 9.49 7.50 -11.01
CA GLY A 110 10.47 8.26 -11.80
C GLY A 110 11.18 9.41 -11.07
N SER A 111 10.86 9.70 -9.79
CA SER A 111 11.61 10.65 -8.98
C SER A 111 12.92 10.02 -8.47
N TYR A 112 14.03 10.32 -9.12
CA TYR A 112 15.36 9.90 -8.65
C TYR A 112 15.94 10.93 -7.67
N GLY A 113 15.94 10.58 -6.38
CA GLY A 113 16.76 11.25 -5.35
C GLY A 113 16.16 12.49 -4.67
N ASN A 114 15.03 13.03 -5.13
CA ASN A 114 14.41 14.25 -4.58
C ASN A 114 12.98 14.01 -4.05
N SER A 115 12.79 12.95 -3.28
CA SER A 115 11.50 12.70 -2.61
C SER A 115 11.29 13.69 -1.46
N PRO A 116 10.20 14.47 -1.44
CA PRO A 116 9.93 15.41 -0.37
C PRO A 116 9.76 14.68 0.97
N CYS A 117 10.40 15.22 2.01
CA CYS A 117 10.27 14.79 3.39
C CYS A 117 9.42 15.83 4.14
N LEU A 118 8.24 15.41 4.59
CA LEU A 118 7.21 16.26 5.16
C LEU A 118 7.10 15.99 6.67
N ILE A 119 6.92 17.05 7.46
CA ILE A 119 6.54 16.95 8.87
C ILE A 119 5.04 17.25 8.95
N VAL A 120 4.26 16.29 9.43
CA VAL A 120 2.80 16.33 9.36
C VAL A 120 2.20 16.19 10.75
N ASN A 121 1.34 17.10 11.16
CA ASN A 121 0.46 16.84 12.28
C ASN A 121 -0.61 15.81 11.86
N PRO A 122 -0.71 14.65 12.53
CA PRO A 122 -1.57 13.54 12.11
C PRO A 122 -3.08 13.87 12.13
N ARG A 123 -3.48 14.96 12.80
CA ARG A 123 -4.88 15.39 12.89
C ARG A 123 -5.18 16.59 12.04
N SER A 124 -4.45 17.70 12.21
CA SER A 124 -4.74 18.96 11.51
C SER A 124 -4.33 18.94 10.05
N ASP A 125 -3.26 18.23 9.71
CA ASP A 125 -2.61 18.37 8.40
C ASP A 125 -2.94 17.19 7.47
N ARG A 126 -3.63 16.15 7.96
CA ARG A 126 -3.89 14.91 7.21
C ARG A 126 -4.62 15.14 5.88
N GLU A 127 -5.55 16.09 5.82
CA GLU A 127 -6.25 16.45 4.57
C GLU A 127 -5.31 17.20 3.60
N LEU A 128 -4.48 18.10 4.12
CA LEU A 128 -3.47 18.80 3.30
C LEU A 128 -2.45 17.80 2.73
N LEU A 129 -2.00 16.83 3.54
CA LEU A 129 -1.15 15.74 3.10
C LEU A 129 -1.83 14.92 1.99
N TYR A 130 -3.12 14.57 2.15
CA TYR A 130 -3.87 13.86 1.12
C TYR A 130 -3.94 14.64 -0.20
N LEU A 131 -4.24 15.94 -0.14
CA LEU A 131 -4.28 16.80 -1.33
C LEU A 131 -2.91 16.90 -2.00
N TYR A 132 -1.85 17.01 -1.20
CA TYR A 132 -0.47 17.01 -1.69
C TYR A 132 -0.14 15.70 -2.42
N ILE A 133 -0.46 14.54 -1.84
CA ILE A 133 -0.28 13.24 -2.49
C ILE A 133 -1.01 13.21 -3.84
N LYS A 134 -2.29 13.64 -3.86
CA LYS A 134 -3.10 13.64 -5.09
C LYS A 134 -2.55 14.54 -6.19
N GLN A 135 -1.96 15.68 -5.85
CA GLN A 135 -1.33 16.60 -6.80
C GLN A 135 -0.05 16.06 -7.42
N ASN A 136 0.61 15.11 -6.74
CA ASN A 136 1.81 14.42 -7.21
C ASN A 136 1.48 13.08 -7.90
N LYS A 137 0.27 12.99 -8.47
CA LYS A 137 -0.11 11.94 -9.40
C LYS A 137 0.41 12.35 -10.78
N ASP A 138 1.43 11.66 -11.27
CA ASP A 138 1.95 11.82 -12.64
C ASP A 138 0.91 11.40 -13.69
#